data_AF-A0A8T3XEJ3-F1
#
_entry.id   AF-A0A8T3XEJ3-F1
#
_cell.length_a   1.000
_cell.length_b   1.000
_cell.length_c   1.000
_cell.angle_alpha   90.00
_cell.angle_beta   90.00
_cell.angle_gamma   90.00
#
_symmetry.space_group_name_H-M   'P 1'
#
loop_
_entity.id
_entity.type
_entity.pdbx_description
1 polymer ?
#
loop_
_entity_poly.entity_id
_entity_poly.type
_entity_poly.pdbx_seq_one_letter_code
_entity_poly.pdbx_strand_id
1 'polypeptide(L)'
;MKAKKQKKSEISANVFVYIFSIIVISLVLTMGYKYISTAKDTISKTDLLFLLNKLSSDVQSIGQDYGTFKKVSYSVPEAAELCLVDLERITPKINEVVSLNPLVKDSIKSNVKKNAFVTGKKTFESYYVGEMEIQHYPYFKCFKPVAGKINFGIEGTGKKAMILTEFIASVTVDGSKEVTLKSTDGMVEMVIPKGTTLTEIFIEIVDPNTNAVNNAVKKRATDIYEFKFKPAVTSFSPLIKLKTKYNPSMVEGCPKELMFYKNDGTTILSEEIDCKNHIATFSIGKI
;
A
#
# COMPACT_ATOMS: atom_id res chain seq x y z
N MET A 1 -49.32 73.80 17.18
CA MET A 1 -48.68 72.56 16.67
C MET A 1 -47.48 72.92 15.81
N LYS A 2 -46.24 72.67 16.26
CA LYS A 2 -45.03 72.90 15.45
C LYS A 2 -44.62 71.59 14.77
N ALA A 3 -44.78 71.52 13.45
CA ALA A 3 -44.35 70.38 12.65
C ALA A 3 -42.80 70.32 12.63
N LYS A 4 -42.25 69.27 13.24
CA LYS A 4 -40.81 69.02 13.33
C LYS A 4 -40.33 68.46 11.98
N LYS A 5 -39.73 69.32 11.16
CA LYS A 5 -39.17 68.98 9.84
C LYS A 5 -38.00 68.00 10.04
N GLN A 6 -38.25 66.69 9.87
CA GLN A 6 -37.19 65.69 9.95
C GLN A 6 -36.16 65.94 8.84
N LYS A 7 -34.90 66.11 9.23
CA LYS A 7 -33.75 66.30 8.34
C LYS A 7 -33.54 65.02 7.53
N LYS A 8 -33.93 65.03 6.26
CA LYS A 8 -33.68 63.94 5.29
C LYS A 8 -32.18 63.71 4.96
N SER A 9 -31.26 64.42 5.62
CA SER A 9 -29.81 64.36 5.34
C SER A 9 -29.05 63.32 6.18
N GLU A 10 -29.68 62.67 7.16
CA GLU A 10 -29.00 61.65 8.00
C GLU A 10 -29.04 60.24 7.38
N ILE A 11 -29.96 59.97 6.44
CA ILE A 11 -30.13 58.63 5.85
C ILE A 11 -28.93 58.27 4.95
N SER A 12 -28.30 59.24 4.29
CA SER A 12 -27.16 58.99 3.38
C SER A 12 -25.87 58.60 4.11
N ALA A 13 -25.64 59.10 5.33
CA ALA A 13 -24.42 58.82 6.08
C ALA A 13 -24.35 57.35 6.56
N ASN A 14 -25.48 56.81 7.04
CA ASN A 14 -25.53 55.43 7.53
C ASN A 14 -25.30 54.42 6.40
N VAL A 15 -25.87 54.67 5.21
CA VAL A 15 -25.70 53.78 4.04
C VAL A 15 -24.23 53.68 3.62
N PHE A 16 -23.50 54.80 3.62
CA PHE A 16 -22.08 54.81 3.26
C PHE A 16 -21.23 53.97 4.23
N VAL A 17 -21.49 54.08 5.54
CA VAL A 17 -20.77 53.31 6.56
C VAL A 17 -20.99 51.81 6.35
N TYR A 18 -22.22 51.36 6.07
CA TYR A 18 -22.49 49.95 5.80
C TYR A 18 -21.76 49.42 4.56
N ILE A 19 -21.73 50.19 3.46
CA ILE A 19 -21.00 49.81 2.25
C ILE A 19 -19.51 49.68 2.54
N PHE A 20 -18.93 50.65 3.25
CA PHE A 20 -17.52 50.62 3.62
C PHE A 20 -17.19 49.43 4.53
N SER A 21 -18.05 49.13 5.52
CA SER A 21 -17.89 47.95 6.38
C SER A 21 -17.89 46.64 5.58
N ILE A 22 -18.78 46.49 4.60
CA ILE A 22 -18.82 45.31 3.73
C ILE A 22 -17.52 45.15 2.95
N ILE A 23 -16.97 46.26 2.42
CA ILE A 23 -15.70 46.25 1.68
C ILE A 23 -14.56 45.82 2.60
N VAL A 24 -14.47 46.38 3.81
CA VAL A 24 -13.41 46.04 4.78
C VAL A 24 -13.51 44.57 5.20
N ILE A 25 -14.72 44.08 5.52
CA ILE A 25 -14.93 42.67 5.89
C ILE A 25 -14.54 41.75 4.73
N SER A 26 -14.92 42.09 3.50
CA SER A 26 -14.58 41.31 2.31
C SER A 26 -13.06 41.25 2.07
N LEU A 27 -12.35 42.36 2.30
CA LEU A 27 -10.90 42.44 2.18
C LEU A 27 -10.21 41.56 3.23
N VAL A 28 -10.64 41.66 4.50
CA VAL A 28 -10.10 40.85 5.61
C VAL A 28 -10.33 39.36 5.37
N LEU A 29 -11.53 38.97 4.93
CA LEU A 29 -11.85 37.57 4.62
C LEU A 29 -10.99 37.04 3.47
N THR A 30 -10.81 37.83 2.41
CA THR A 30 -9.99 37.45 1.25
C THR A 30 -8.52 37.28 1.64
N MET A 31 -7.97 38.19 2.44
CA MET A 31 -6.61 38.11 2.95
C MET A 31 -6.43 36.92 3.89
N GLY A 32 -7.38 36.70 4.82
CA GLY A 32 -7.37 35.57 5.73
C GLY A 32 -7.42 34.23 5.00
N TYR A 33 -8.29 34.09 4.01
CA TYR A 33 -8.38 32.88 3.19
C TYR A 33 -7.08 32.60 2.43
N LYS A 34 -6.49 33.62 1.80
CA LYS A 34 -5.22 33.47 1.06
C LYS A 34 -4.09 33.04 2.00
N TYR A 35 -3.99 33.65 3.18
CA TYR A 35 -2.99 33.29 4.18
C TYR A 35 -3.12 31.84 4.63
N ILE A 36 -4.34 31.38 4.95
CA ILE A 36 -4.60 30.00 5.36
C ILE A 36 -4.24 29.02 4.24
N SER A 37 -4.61 29.32 2.99
CA SER A 37 -4.28 28.46 1.84
C SER A 37 -2.77 28.33 1.66
N THR A 38 -2.04 29.46 1.68
CA THR A 38 -0.57 29.44 1.52
C THR A 38 0.13 28.75 2.70
N ALA A 39 -0.36 28.95 3.92
CA ALA A 39 0.15 28.25 5.10
C ALA A 39 -0.04 26.73 4.97
N LYS A 40 -1.22 26.28 4.52
CA LYS A 40 -1.50 24.85 4.28
C LYS A 40 -0.56 24.23 3.24
N ASP A 41 -0.33 24.93 2.13
CA ASP A 41 0.59 24.47 1.08
C ASP A 41 2.03 24.38 1.60
N THR A 42 2.43 25.33 2.44
CA THR A 42 3.78 25.37 3.05
C THR A 42 3.96 24.22 4.03
N ILE A 43 3.01 24.00 4.94
CA ILE A 43 3.03 22.88 5.89
C ILE A 43 3.12 21.55 5.16
N SER A 44 2.32 21.36 4.10
CA SER A 44 2.32 20.12 3.33
C SER A 44 3.68 19.83 2.68
N LYS A 45 4.39 20.87 2.22
CA LYS A 45 5.76 20.73 1.68
C LYS A 45 6.77 20.40 2.77
N THR A 46 6.66 21.00 3.95
CA THR A 46 7.55 20.72 5.07
C THR A 46 7.38 19.29 5.59
N ASP A 47 6.14 18.83 5.75
CA ASP A 47 5.83 17.46 6.18
C ASP A 47 6.35 16.43 5.19
N LEU A 48 6.19 16.70 3.89
CA LEU A 48 6.75 15.88 2.84
C LEU A 48 8.28 15.80 2.93
N LEU A 49 8.95 16.94 3.04
CA LEU A 49 10.41 16.98 3.16
C LEU A 49 10.91 16.25 4.41
N PHE A 50 10.18 16.37 5.52
CA PHE A 50 10.48 15.64 6.75
C PHE A 50 10.32 14.12 6.57
N LEU A 51 9.23 13.68 5.95
CA LEU A 51 9.01 12.26 5.63
C LEU A 51 10.18 11.71 4.82
N LEU A 52 10.60 12.42 3.78
CA LEU A 52 11.60 11.93 2.83
C LEU A 52 13.00 11.91 3.44
N ASN A 53 13.36 12.96 4.18
CA ASN A 53 14.64 13.00 4.90
C ASN A 53 14.70 11.89 5.95
N LYS A 54 13.61 11.68 6.69
CA LYS A 54 13.55 10.62 7.70
C LYS A 54 13.60 9.24 7.07
N LEU A 55 12.82 9.00 6.00
CA LEU A 55 12.85 7.77 5.24
C LEU A 55 14.24 7.48 4.68
N SER A 56 14.88 8.47 4.06
CA SER A 56 16.24 8.32 3.53
C SER A 56 17.25 8.02 4.64
N SER A 57 17.13 8.67 5.79
CA SER A 57 18.01 8.43 6.94
C SER A 57 17.80 7.04 7.53
N ASP A 58 16.54 6.60 7.69
CA ASP A 58 16.21 5.26 8.18
C ASP A 58 16.71 4.18 7.20
N VAL A 59 16.48 4.33 5.89
CA VAL A 59 16.98 3.40 4.85
C VAL A 59 18.50 3.30 4.88
N GLN A 60 19.23 4.43 4.93
CA GLN A 60 20.68 4.41 4.93
C GLN A 60 21.27 3.82 6.22
N SER A 61 20.76 4.25 7.38
CA SER A 61 21.28 3.78 8.68
C SER A 61 20.98 2.30 8.91
N ILE A 62 19.72 1.89 8.75
CA ILE A 62 19.31 0.49 8.98
C ILE A 62 19.91 -0.42 7.91
N GLY A 63 19.99 0.02 6.65
CA GLY A 63 20.53 -0.80 5.55
C GLY A 63 21.97 -1.26 5.76
N GLN A 64 22.78 -0.48 6.47
CA GLN A 64 24.19 -0.80 6.78
C GLN A 64 24.33 -1.77 7.96
N ASP A 65 23.37 -1.79 8.88
CA ASP A 65 23.42 -2.60 10.09
C ASP A 65 22.73 -3.96 9.87
N TYR A 66 23.48 -4.95 9.39
CA TYR A 66 22.97 -6.30 9.11
C TYR A 66 22.14 -6.89 10.27
N GLY A 67 20.95 -7.41 9.95
CA GLY A 67 20.03 -8.03 10.91
C GLY A 67 19.26 -7.04 11.79
N THR A 68 19.49 -5.73 11.63
CA THR A 68 18.74 -4.71 12.37
C THR A 68 17.34 -4.57 11.78
N PHE A 69 16.32 -4.79 12.59
CA PHE A 69 14.93 -4.58 12.21
C PHE A 69 14.33 -3.38 12.95
N LYS A 70 13.62 -2.52 12.22
CA LYS A 70 12.90 -1.38 12.79
C LYS A 70 11.52 -1.23 12.13
N LYS A 71 10.48 -1.16 12.95
CA LYS A 71 9.16 -0.71 12.49
C LYS A 71 9.14 0.81 12.42
N VAL A 72 8.83 1.35 11.25
CA VAL A 72 8.81 2.80 11.01
C VAL A 72 7.38 3.31 10.81
N SER A 73 7.18 4.57 11.15
CA SER A 73 5.90 5.28 11.01
C SER A 73 6.15 6.70 10.55
N TYR A 74 5.62 7.06 9.39
CA TYR A 74 5.80 8.38 8.77
C TYR A 74 4.46 9.08 8.60
N SER A 75 4.39 10.36 9.00
CA SER A 75 3.24 11.22 8.70
C SER A 75 3.28 11.63 7.23
N VAL A 76 2.16 11.54 6.53
CA VAL A 76 2.03 11.99 5.13
C VAL A 76 1.02 13.13 4.98
N PRO A 77 1.27 14.10 4.09
CA PRO A 77 0.31 15.15 3.78
C PRO A 77 -0.87 14.62 2.96
N GLU A 78 -2.06 15.22 3.16
CA GLU A 78 -3.25 15.10 2.30
C GLU A 78 -3.63 13.69 1.80
N ALA A 79 -3.56 12.67 2.67
CA ALA A 79 -3.84 11.28 2.32
C ALA A 79 -3.00 10.75 1.14
N ALA A 80 -1.82 11.33 0.90
CA ALA A 80 -0.90 10.89 -0.13
C ALA A 80 -0.37 9.49 0.18
N GLU A 81 -0.20 8.69 -0.87
CA GLU A 81 0.35 7.35 -0.83
C GLU A 81 1.86 7.43 -1.08
N LEU A 82 2.65 6.63 -0.36
CA LEU A 82 4.10 6.48 -0.58
C LEU A 82 4.35 5.21 -1.39
N CYS A 83 4.85 5.34 -2.61
CA CYS A 83 5.28 4.23 -3.44
C CYS A 83 6.80 4.08 -3.38
N LEU A 84 7.25 2.90 -2.96
CA LEU A 84 8.66 2.49 -2.97
C LEU A 84 8.90 1.53 -4.12
N VAL A 85 10.04 1.65 -4.78
CA VAL A 85 10.43 0.86 -5.97
C VAL A 85 11.85 0.32 -5.78
N ASP A 86 12.05 -0.98 -5.93
CA ASP A 86 13.39 -1.57 -5.98
C ASP A 86 13.97 -1.39 -7.39
N LEU A 87 14.93 -0.48 -7.52
CA LEU A 87 15.54 -0.12 -8.80
C LEU A 87 16.44 -1.21 -9.38
N GLU A 88 16.96 -2.12 -8.55
CA GLU A 88 17.85 -3.20 -9.01
C GLU A 88 17.05 -4.35 -9.61
N ARG A 89 15.87 -4.62 -9.05
CA ARG A 89 15.01 -5.74 -9.47
C ARG A 89 13.95 -5.33 -10.50
N ILE A 90 13.73 -4.02 -10.72
CA ILE A 90 12.75 -3.58 -11.70
C ILE A 90 13.23 -3.85 -13.13
N THR A 91 12.49 -4.68 -13.85
CA THR A 91 12.77 -4.99 -15.26
C THR A 91 11.92 -4.11 -16.18
N PRO A 92 12.37 -3.80 -17.41
CA PRO A 92 11.58 -3.04 -18.39
C PRO A 92 10.20 -3.65 -18.67
N LYS A 93 10.04 -4.96 -18.45
CA LYS A 93 8.77 -5.70 -18.62
C LYS A 93 7.77 -5.41 -17.50
N ILE A 94 8.19 -4.99 -16.31
CA ILE A 94 7.29 -4.59 -15.21
C ILE A 94 6.44 -3.36 -15.60
N ASN A 95 6.90 -2.55 -16.57
CA ASN A 95 6.19 -1.37 -17.07
C ASN A 95 4.82 -1.68 -17.71
N GLU A 96 4.56 -2.91 -18.14
CA GLU A 96 3.29 -3.31 -18.75
C GLU A 96 2.28 -3.84 -17.74
N VAL A 97 2.76 -4.27 -16.57
CA VAL A 97 2.01 -5.19 -15.70
C VAL A 97 1.25 -4.48 -14.59
N VAL A 98 1.63 -3.24 -14.29
CA VAL A 98 1.24 -2.63 -13.04
C VAL A 98 0.41 -1.39 -13.29
N SER A 99 -0.72 -1.29 -12.58
CA SER A 99 -1.53 -0.07 -12.41
C SER A 99 -0.79 1.00 -11.58
N LEU A 100 0.48 1.25 -11.90
CA LEU A 100 1.26 2.33 -11.33
C LEU A 100 0.69 3.65 -11.79
N ASN A 101 0.84 4.66 -10.94
CA ASN A 101 0.65 6.04 -11.34
C ASN A 101 1.51 6.31 -12.60
N PRO A 102 0.94 6.87 -13.69
CA PRO A 102 1.66 7.14 -14.93
C PRO A 102 2.98 7.88 -14.73
N LEU A 103 3.04 8.78 -13.76
CA LEU A 103 4.24 9.57 -13.46
C LEU A 103 5.36 8.73 -12.83
N VAL A 104 5.01 7.72 -12.01
CA VAL A 104 5.99 6.75 -11.49
C VAL A 104 6.52 5.88 -12.61
N LYS A 105 5.62 5.42 -13.49
CA LYS A 105 5.97 4.64 -14.68
C LYS A 105 6.91 5.39 -15.62
N ASP A 106 6.64 6.68 -15.86
CA ASP A 106 7.50 7.52 -16.69
C ASP A 106 8.87 7.72 -16.04
N SER A 107 8.93 7.94 -14.72
CA SER A 107 10.22 8.04 -14.00
C SER A 107 11.07 6.78 -14.12
N ILE A 108 10.45 5.60 -14.02
CA ILE A 108 11.14 4.30 -14.18
C ILE A 108 11.62 4.14 -15.63
N LYS A 109 10.77 4.44 -16.62
CA LYS A 109 11.13 4.36 -18.05
C LYS A 109 12.25 5.30 -18.46
N SER A 110 12.29 6.50 -17.88
CA SER A 110 13.36 7.48 -18.10
C SER A 110 14.67 7.11 -17.40
N ASN A 111 14.75 5.96 -16.73
CA ASN A 111 15.91 5.48 -16.00
C ASN A 111 16.41 6.51 -14.95
N VAL A 112 15.47 7.25 -14.37
CA VAL A 112 15.76 8.22 -13.33
C VAL A 112 15.99 7.45 -12.03
N LYS A 113 17.11 7.68 -11.36
CA LYS A 113 17.48 7.03 -10.09
C LYS A 113 16.64 7.55 -8.91
N LYS A 114 15.33 7.36 -8.95
CA LYS A 114 14.37 7.77 -7.91
C LYS A 114 13.54 6.54 -7.56
N ASN A 115 13.48 6.24 -6.27
CA ASN A 115 12.92 4.99 -5.78
C ASN A 115 11.83 5.19 -4.72
N ALA A 116 11.59 6.42 -4.28
CA ALA A 116 10.45 6.79 -3.45
C ALA A 116 9.62 7.86 -4.15
N PHE A 117 8.31 7.64 -4.21
CA PHE A 117 7.34 8.51 -4.88
C PHE A 117 6.19 8.78 -3.94
N VAL A 118 5.90 10.05 -3.67
CA VAL A 118 4.72 10.44 -2.90
C VAL A 118 3.66 10.93 -3.89
N THR A 119 2.53 10.24 -3.92
CA THR A 119 1.46 10.48 -4.89
C THR A 119 0.15 10.79 -4.18
N GLY A 120 -0.45 11.93 -4.51
CA GLY A 120 -1.74 12.38 -4.00
C GLY A 120 -2.51 13.13 -5.08
N LYS A 121 -3.71 13.65 -4.76
CA LYS A 121 -4.55 14.35 -5.74
C LYS A 121 -3.89 15.59 -6.36
N LYS A 122 -3.04 16.28 -5.59
CA LYS A 122 -2.37 17.52 -5.98
C LYS A 122 -0.85 17.47 -5.79
N THR A 123 -0.31 16.31 -5.42
CA THR A 123 1.09 16.16 -5.02
C THR A 123 1.68 14.99 -5.79
N PHE A 124 2.74 15.25 -6.53
CA PHE A 124 3.57 14.22 -7.13
C PHE A 124 5.02 14.62 -6.93
N GLU A 125 5.72 13.85 -6.12
CA GLU A 125 7.04 14.20 -5.63
C GLU A 125 7.90 12.93 -5.60
N SER A 126 9.16 13.02 -6.05
CA SER A 126 10.01 11.84 -6.26
C SER A 126 11.44 12.05 -5.75
N TYR A 127 11.94 11.05 -5.01
CA TYR A 127 13.21 11.13 -4.30
C TYR A 127 13.98 9.83 -4.41
N TYR A 128 15.29 9.96 -4.22
CA TYR A 128 16.17 8.83 -4.02
C TYR A 128 16.41 8.73 -2.51
N VAL A 129 16.01 7.60 -1.90
CA VAL A 129 16.10 7.41 -0.45
C VAL A 129 17.25 6.48 -0.04
N GLY A 130 18.08 6.07 -1.00
CA GLY A 130 19.18 5.11 -0.80
C GLY A 130 18.89 3.74 -1.39
N GLU A 131 19.86 2.84 -1.29
CA GLU A 131 19.71 1.47 -1.81
C GLU A 131 18.73 0.71 -0.94
N MET A 132 17.66 0.21 -1.56
CA MET A 132 16.67 -0.60 -0.88
C MET A 132 16.22 -1.74 -1.78
N GLU A 133 15.80 -2.83 -1.16
CA GLU A 133 15.12 -3.91 -1.84
C GLU A 133 13.72 -4.12 -1.30
N ILE A 134 12.85 -4.57 -2.19
CA ILE A 134 11.52 -5.03 -1.83
C ILE A 134 11.51 -6.52 -2.13
N GLN A 135 11.33 -7.35 -1.10
CA GLN A 135 11.51 -8.80 -1.23
C GLN A 135 10.57 -9.41 -2.29
N HIS A 136 9.37 -8.87 -2.42
CA HIS A 136 8.27 -9.52 -3.12
C HIS A 136 8.00 -8.88 -4.48
N TYR A 137 7.64 -9.71 -5.46
CA TYR A 137 7.15 -9.21 -6.74
C TYR A 137 5.86 -8.42 -6.47
N PRO A 138 5.62 -7.27 -7.13
CA PRO A 138 6.28 -6.69 -8.31
C PRO A 138 7.51 -5.79 -8.05
N TYR A 139 8.19 -5.95 -6.91
CA TYR A 139 9.36 -5.15 -6.51
C TYR A 139 9.07 -3.65 -6.40
N PHE A 140 7.80 -3.32 -6.18
CA PHE A 140 7.36 -2.00 -5.77
C PHE A 140 6.19 -2.17 -4.78
N LYS A 141 6.00 -1.19 -3.88
CA LYS A 141 4.84 -1.16 -2.99
C LYS A 141 4.38 0.27 -2.77
N CYS A 142 3.10 0.51 -2.96
CA CYS A 142 2.44 1.74 -2.53
C CYS A 142 1.75 1.52 -1.18
N PHE A 143 2.12 2.34 -0.21
CA PHE A 143 1.55 2.37 1.12
C PHE A 143 0.52 3.49 1.21
N LYS A 144 -0.70 3.13 1.59
CA LYS A 144 -1.77 4.10 1.85
C LYS A 144 -1.74 4.51 3.30
N PRO A 145 -1.99 5.79 3.62
CA PRO A 145 -2.03 6.22 5.00
C PRO A 145 -3.25 5.67 5.75
N VAL A 146 -3.01 5.27 6.99
CA VAL A 146 -4.04 4.98 7.99
C VAL A 146 -3.91 6.02 9.09
N ALA A 147 -4.97 6.80 9.32
CA ALA A 147 -4.96 7.95 10.24
C ALA A 147 -3.80 8.94 9.96
N GLY A 148 -3.54 9.22 8.68
CA GLY A 148 -2.49 10.16 8.25
C GLY A 148 -1.06 9.63 8.37
N LYS A 149 -0.88 8.34 8.68
CA LYS A 149 0.44 7.72 8.82
C LYS A 149 0.61 6.49 7.95
N ILE A 150 1.82 6.29 7.47
CA ILE A 150 2.26 5.09 6.76
C ILE A 150 3.16 4.28 7.69
N ASN A 151 2.92 2.98 7.78
CA ASN A 151 3.70 2.07 8.62
C ASN A 151 4.23 0.91 7.77
N PHE A 152 5.48 0.50 8.01
CA PHE A 152 6.09 -0.71 7.45
C PHE A 152 7.35 -1.07 8.26
N GLY A 153 7.92 -2.25 7.98
CA GLY A 153 9.20 -2.68 8.56
C GLY A 153 10.36 -2.36 7.63
N ILE A 154 11.52 -2.07 8.20
CA ILE A 154 12.79 -1.98 7.48
C ILE A 154 13.77 -2.93 8.17
N GLU A 155 14.42 -3.79 7.39
CA GLU A 155 15.47 -4.71 7.86
C GLU A 155 16.79 -4.42 7.15
N GLY A 156 17.89 -4.42 7.91
CA GLY A 156 19.23 -4.20 7.39
C GLY A 156 19.84 -5.47 6.79
N THR A 157 20.29 -5.40 5.55
CA THR A 157 20.99 -6.52 4.88
C THR A 157 22.52 -6.36 4.87
N GLY A 158 23.04 -5.32 5.54
CA GLY A 158 24.46 -4.96 5.53
C GLY A 158 24.93 -4.24 4.26
N LYS A 159 24.07 -4.14 3.23
CA LYS A 159 24.34 -3.41 1.99
C LYS A 159 23.21 -2.46 1.61
N LYS A 160 21.97 -2.89 1.85
CA LYS A 160 20.74 -2.18 1.51
C LYS A 160 19.65 -2.39 2.56
N ALA A 161 18.68 -1.50 2.57
CA ALA A 161 17.50 -1.65 3.40
C ALA A 161 16.46 -2.54 2.72
N MET A 162 16.01 -3.57 3.41
CA MET A 162 14.93 -4.42 2.95
C MET A 162 13.60 -3.89 3.50
N ILE A 163 12.69 -3.54 2.60
CA ILE A 163 11.36 -3.06 2.97
C ILE A 163 10.43 -4.24 3.19
N LEU A 164 9.96 -4.39 4.42
CA LEU A 164 9.04 -5.43 4.85
C LEU A 164 7.61 -4.86 4.87
N THR A 165 6.78 -5.30 3.94
CA THR A 165 5.44 -4.74 3.71
C THR A 165 4.35 -5.32 4.64
N GLU A 166 4.75 -5.77 5.83
CA GLU A 166 3.98 -6.47 6.89
C GLU A 166 3.77 -7.99 6.71
N PHE A 167 3.77 -8.68 7.86
CA PHE A 167 3.40 -10.10 8.05
C PHE A 167 2.06 -10.39 7.37
N ILE A 168 1.96 -11.52 6.68
CA ILE A 168 0.93 -11.65 5.65
C ILE A 168 -0.44 -11.78 6.25
N ALA A 169 -0.62 -12.60 7.29
CA ALA A 169 -1.74 -12.47 8.22
C ALA A 169 -1.58 -13.48 9.35
N SER A 170 -2.25 -13.24 10.47
CA SER A 170 -2.60 -14.28 11.44
C SER A 170 -4.05 -14.18 11.86
N VAL A 171 -4.67 -15.32 12.16
CA VAL A 171 -6.01 -15.37 12.75
C VAL A 171 -6.12 -16.53 13.73
N THR A 172 -6.82 -16.26 14.83
CA THR A 172 -7.28 -17.32 15.74
C THR A 172 -8.56 -17.93 15.18
N VAL A 173 -8.57 -19.24 15.02
CA VAL A 173 -9.68 -19.98 14.44
C VAL A 173 -10.58 -20.51 15.55
N ASP A 174 -11.86 -20.16 15.49
CA ASP A 174 -12.93 -20.76 16.28
C ASP A 174 -13.59 -21.84 15.42
N GLY A 175 -13.30 -23.11 15.69
CA GLY A 175 -13.83 -24.25 14.93
C GLY A 175 -15.36 -24.33 14.89
N SER A 176 -16.08 -23.55 15.70
CA SER A 176 -17.54 -23.46 15.63
C SER A 176 -18.07 -22.55 14.51
N LYS A 177 -17.20 -21.76 13.87
CA LYS A 177 -17.55 -20.76 12.85
C LYS A 177 -16.65 -20.89 11.62
N GLU A 178 -17.14 -20.37 10.50
CA GLU A 178 -16.29 -20.12 9.34
C GLU A 178 -15.42 -18.89 9.62
N VAL A 179 -14.14 -18.98 9.29
CA VAL A 179 -13.16 -17.91 9.48
C VAL A 179 -12.53 -17.57 8.13
N THR A 180 -12.52 -16.29 7.77
CA THR A 180 -11.81 -15.81 6.57
C THR A 180 -10.54 -15.10 7.00
N LEU A 181 -9.40 -15.65 6.61
CA LEU A 181 -8.09 -15.03 6.73
C LEU A 181 -7.77 -14.29 5.43
N LYS A 182 -7.50 -12.99 5.50
CA LYS A 182 -7.05 -12.21 4.34
C LYS A 182 -5.66 -11.71 4.59
N SER A 183 -4.79 -11.87 3.60
CA SER A 183 -3.47 -11.29 3.66
C SER A 183 -3.54 -9.76 3.69
N THR A 184 -2.59 -9.12 4.36
CA THR A 184 -2.44 -7.66 4.43
C THR A 184 -2.20 -7.04 3.04
N ASP A 185 -1.58 -7.77 2.13
CA ASP A 185 -1.42 -7.38 0.72
C ASP A 185 -2.67 -7.65 -0.15
N GLY A 186 -3.67 -8.36 0.38
CA GLY A 186 -4.89 -8.74 -0.33
C GLY A 186 -4.67 -9.69 -1.51
N MET A 187 -3.52 -10.37 -1.58
CA MET A 187 -3.18 -11.37 -2.60
C MET A 187 -3.67 -12.77 -2.25
N VAL A 188 -3.88 -13.06 -0.97
CA VAL A 188 -4.30 -14.37 -0.47
C VAL A 188 -5.51 -14.21 0.43
N GLU A 189 -6.54 -15.02 0.19
CA GLU A 189 -7.70 -15.17 1.06
C GLU A 189 -7.90 -16.66 1.33
N MET A 190 -7.87 -17.06 2.59
CA MET A 190 -8.12 -18.43 3.02
C MET A 190 -9.45 -18.48 3.78
N VAL A 191 -10.38 -19.30 3.30
CA VAL A 191 -11.66 -19.56 3.95
C VAL A 191 -11.58 -20.91 4.66
N ILE A 192 -11.67 -20.86 5.97
CA ILE A 192 -11.56 -22.01 6.88
C ILE A 192 -12.99 -22.35 7.30
N PRO A 193 -13.53 -23.50 6.86
CA PRO A 193 -14.91 -23.85 7.14
C PRO A 193 -15.12 -24.21 8.62
N LYS A 194 -16.38 -24.17 9.06
CA LYS A 194 -16.77 -24.69 10.37
C LYS A 194 -16.37 -26.17 10.51
N GLY A 195 -15.92 -26.56 11.70
CA GLY A 195 -15.55 -27.93 12.05
C GLY A 195 -14.05 -28.20 11.96
N THR A 196 -13.23 -27.23 11.54
CA THR A 196 -11.77 -27.37 11.53
C THR A 196 -11.19 -27.31 12.96
N THR A 197 -10.18 -28.13 13.25
CA THR A 197 -9.52 -28.23 14.56
C THR A 197 -8.34 -27.28 14.75
N LEU A 198 -8.14 -26.34 13.83
CA LEU A 198 -7.08 -25.34 13.90
C LEU A 198 -7.40 -24.33 14.99
N THR A 199 -6.36 -23.84 15.66
CA THR A 199 -6.47 -22.72 16.61
C THR A 199 -5.82 -21.46 16.07
N GLU A 200 -4.76 -21.59 15.26
CA GLU A 200 -4.06 -20.44 14.69
C GLU A 200 -3.52 -20.75 13.30
N ILE A 201 -3.56 -19.75 12.41
CA ILE A 201 -2.94 -19.82 11.09
C ILE A 201 -2.09 -18.58 10.88
N PHE A 202 -0.91 -18.76 10.31
CA PHE A 202 -0.01 -17.72 9.86
C PHE A 202 0.25 -17.88 8.37
N ILE A 203 0.33 -16.76 7.67
CA ILE A 203 0.81 -16.70 6.29
C ILE A 203 2.11 -15.90 6.30
N GLU A 204 3.12 -16.39 5.59
CA GLU A 204 4.40 -15.73 5.33
C GLU A 204 4.74 -15.86 3.84
N ILE A 205 5.46 -14.89 3.25
CA ILE A 205 5.97 -15.02 1.88
C ILE A 205 7.39 -15.52 2.04
N VAL A 206 7.74 -16.54 1.28
CA VAL A 206 9.09 -17.08 1.28
C VAL A 206 9.87 -16.54 0.10
N ASP A 207 11.14 -16.19 0.35
CA ASP A 207 12.05 -15.84 -0.73
C ASP A 207 12.18 -17.05 -1.68
N PRO A 208 11.89 -16.87 -2.98
CA PRO A 208 12.17 -17.89 -3.98
C PRO A 208 13.51 -18.58 -3.79
N ASN A 209 14.59 -17.81 -3.63
CA ASN A 209 15.95 -18.31 -3.71
C ASN A 209 16.31 -19.31 -2.59
N THR A 210 15.48 -19.36 -1.54
CA THR A 210 15.67 -20.26 -0.40
C THR A 210 14.93 -21.60 -0.54
N ASN A 211 14.04 -21.75 -1.52
CA ASN A 211 13.19 -22.93 -1.66
C ASN A 211 13.60 -23.83 -2.84
N ALA A 212 13.83 -25.13 -2.55
CA ALA A 212 14.22 -26.14 -3.54
C ALA A 212 13.19 -26.36 -4.66
N VAL A 213 11.92 -26.02 -4.42
CA VAL A 213 10.80 -26.11 -5.39
C VAL A 213 11.02 -25.20 -6.61
N ASN A 214 11.88 -24.19 -6.51
CA ASN A 214 12.07 -23.19 -7.56
C ASN A 214 12.58 -23.72 -8.90
N ASN A 215 13.33 -24.82 -8.91
CA ASN A 215 13.96 -25.28 -10.14
C ASN A 215 12.95 -25.91 -11.13
N ALA A 216 11.75 -26.29 -10.66
CA ALA A 216 10.73 -26.95 -11.48
C ALA A 216 9.75 -25.97 -12.17
N VAL A 217 9.58 -24.74 -11.64
CA VAL A 217 8.52 -23.83 -12.08
C VAL A 217 9.05 -22.75 -13.01
N LYS A 218 8.81 -22.92 -14.33
CA LYS A 218 9.31 -22.01 -15.37
C LYS A 218 8.68 -20.60 -15.36
N LYS A 219 7.43 -20.48 -14.90
CA LYS A 219 6.70 -19.21 -14.81
C LYS A 219 5.79 -19.25 -13.59
N ARG A 220 5.81 -18.19 -12.77
CA ARG A 220 4.96 -18.06 -11.57
C ARG A 220 3.98 -16.93 -11.76
N ALA A 221 2.73 -17.18 -11.43
CA ALA A 221 1.70 -16.15 -11.46
C ALA A 221 1.55 -15.45 -10.10
N THR A 222 2.18 -15.95 -9.04
CA THR A 222 2.17 -15.39 -7.68
C THR A 222 3.53 -15.51 -6.99
N ASP A 223 3.69 -14.87 -5.84
CA ASP A 223 4.76 -15.18 -4.89
C ASP A 223 4.59 -16.58 -4.27
N ILE A 224 5.59 -17.02 -3.50
CA ILE A 224 5.56 -18.26 -2.73
C ILE A 224 5.08 -17.93 -1.32
N TYR A 225 4.03 -18.60 -0.87
CA TYR A 225 3.47 -18.43 0.47
C TYR A 225 3.76 -19.67 1.31
N GLU A 226 4.30 -19.47 2.51
CA GLU A 226 4.34 -20.48 3.56
C GLU A 226 3.17 -20.27 4.50
N PHE A 227 2.42 -21.35 4.71
CA PHE A 227 1.30 -21.39 5.63
C PHE A 227 1.71 -22.19 6.86
N LYS A 228 1.74 -21.55 8.03
CA LYS A 228 2.05 -22.22 9.30
C LYS A 228 0.76 -22.38 10.10
N PHE A 229 0.56 -23.56 10.63
CA PHE A 229 -0.66 -23.95 11.34
C PHE A 229 -0.34 -24.31 12.79
N LYS A 230 -1.20 -23.90 13.72
CA LYS A 230 -1.19 -24.39 15.10
C LYS A 230 -2.53 -25.04 15.45
N PRO A 231 -2.53 -26.29 15.99
CA PRO A 231 -1.39 -27.21 15.99
C PRO A 231 -0.91 -27.51 14.56
N ALA A 232 0.27 -28.11 14.38
CA ALA A 232 0.70 -28.53 13.06
C ALA A 232 -0.31 -29.56 12.51
N VAL A 233 -0.80 -29.34 11.30
CA VAL A 233 -1.82 -30.17 10.66
C VAL A 233 -1.28 -30.74 9.36
N THR A 234 -1.60 -31.99 9.07
CA THR A 234 -1.23 -32.68 7.82
C THR A 234 -2.39 -32.77 6.82
N SER A 235 -3.64 -32.62 7.31
CA SER A 235 -4.84 -32.62 6.46
C SER A 235 -5.99 -31.84 7.08
N PHE A 236 -6.83 -31.25 6.22
CA PHE A 236 -8.05 -30.55 6.59
C PHE A 236 -9.28 -31.41 6.27
N SER A 237 -10.16 -31.51 7.26
CA SER A 237 -11.51 -32.02 7.10
C SER A 237 -12.44 -31.13 7.95
N PRO A 238 -13.24 -30.24 7.35
CA PRO A 238 -13.50 -30.09 5.91
C PRO A 238 -12.35 -29.42 5.14
N LEU A 239 -12.38 -29.51 3.80
CA LEU A 239 -11.40 -28.86 2.90
C LEU A 239 -11.43 -27.33 3.07
N ILE A 240 -10.26 -26.68 3.13
CA ILE A 240 -10.16 -25.22 3.13
C ILE A 240 -10.20 -24.68 1.69
N LYS A 241 -10.75 -23.48 1.49
CA LYS A 241 -10.64 -22.78 0.20
C LYS A 241 -9.52 -21.76 0.27
N LEU A 242 -8.55 -21.87 -0.63
CA LEU A 242 -7.50 -20.87 -0.81
C LEU A 242 -7.79 -20.10 -2.09
N LYS A 243 -8.00 -18.79 -1.99
CA LYS A 243 -8.11 -17.87 -3.11
C LYS A 243 -6.82 -17.09 -3.23
N THR A 244 -6.22 -17.09 -4.41
CA THR A 244 -4.99 -16.33 -4.68
C THR A 244 -5.23 -15.40 -5.85
N LYS A 245 -4.78 -14.15 -5.74
CA LYS A 245 -4.70 -13.26 -6.89
C LYS A 245 -3.48 -13.64 -7.70
N TYR A 246 -3.69 -13.85 -9.00
CA TYR A 246 -2.62 -14.14 -9.93
C TYR A 246 -2.32 -12.94 -10.81
N ASN A 247 -1.07 -12.84 -11.25
CA ASN A 247 -0.63 -11.81 -12.16
C ASN A 247 -1.08 -12.14 -13.59
N PRO A 248 -1.99 -11.36 -14.21
CA PRO A 248 -2.47 -11.61 -15.55
C PRO A 248 -1.38 -11.51 -16.62
N SER A 249 -0.25 -10.83 -16.36
CA SER A 249 0.85 -10.77 -17.34
C SER A 249 1.63 -12.08 -17.44
N MET A 250 1.46 -12.99 -16.49
CA MET A 250 2.17 -14.27 -16.45
C MET A 250 1.37 -15.39 -17.14
N VAL A 251 0.15 -15.10 -17.57
CA VAL A 251 -0.79 -16.02 -18.20
C VAL A 251 -1.36 -15.38 -19.47
N GLU A 252 -1.54 -16.15 -20.53
CA GLU A 252 -2.12 -15.63 -21.77
C GLU A 252 -3.65 -15.67 -21.67
N GLY A 253 -4.29 -14.50 -21.68
CA GLY A 253 -5.73 -14.36 -21.61
C GLY A 253 -6.33 -14.86 -20.29
N CYS A 254 -7.43 -15.60 -20.38
CA CYS A 254 -8.09 -16.23 -19.24
C CYS A 254 -7.64 -17.69 -19.17
N PRO A 255 -6.75 -18.07 -18.23
CA PRO A 255 -6.26 -19.44 -18.15
C PRO A 255 -7.41 -20.39 -17.84
N LYS A 256 -7.38 -21.60 -18.43
CA LYS A 256 -8.36 -22.66 -18.11
C LYS A 256 -8.10 -23.28 -16.74
N GLU A 257 -6.84 -23.34 -16.35
CA GLU A 257 -6.37 -23.91 -15.09
C GLU A 257 -5.10 -23.23 -14.61
N LEU A 258 -4.93 -23.18 -13.29
CA LEU A 258 -3.68 -22.80 -12.63
C LEU A 258 -3.29 -23.90 -11.64
N MET A 259 -1.99 -24.11 -11.49
CA MET A 259 -1.44 -25.12 -10.58
C MET A 259 -0.89 -24.44 -9.33
N PHE A 260 -1.35 -24.89 -8.15
CA PHE A 260 -0.75 -24.57 -6.87
C PHE A 260 0.29 -25.64 -6.53
N TYR A 261 1.56 -25.26 -6.48
CA TYR A 261 2.68 -26.16 -6.16
C TYR A 261 2.95 -26.16 -4.66
N LYS A 262 3.07 -27.34 -4.06
CA LYS A 262 3.43 -27.52 -2.66
C LYS A 262 4.90 -27.83 -2.47
N ASN A 263 5.36 -27.71 -1.22
CA ASN A 263 6.73 -28.03 -0.83
C ASN A 263 7.08 -29.53 -0.99
N ASP A 264 6.09 -30.42 -0.94
CA ASP A 264 6.26 -31.86 -1.20
C ASP A 264 6.33 -32.23 -2.69
N GLY A 265 6.26 -31.22 -3.59
CA GLY A 265 6.27 -31.39 -5.04
C GLY A 265 4.91 -31.75 -5.65
N THR A 266 3.86 -31.94 -4.83
CA THR A 266 2.51 -32.17 -5.35
C THR A 266 1.89 -30.89 -5.87
N THR A 267 0.93 -31.03 -6.78
CA THR A 267 0.17 -29.91 -7.35
C THR A 267 -1.32 -30.05 -7.08
N ILE A 268 -2.00 -28.91 -6.92
CA ILE A 268 -3.46 -28.82 -6.86
C ILE A 268 -3.90 -27.95 -8.03
N LEU A 269 -4.84 -28.44 -8.84
CA LEU A 269 -5.48 -27.65 -9.89
C LEU A 269 -6.50 -26.68 -9.30
N SER A 270 -6.57 -25.48 -9.86
CA SER A 270 -7.61 -24.51 -9.53
C SER A 270 -8.99 -25.07 -9.84
N GLU A 271 -9.93 -24.90 -8.91
CA GLU A 271 -11.33 -25.28 -9.07
C GLU A 271 -12.13 -24.20 -9.80
N GLU A 272 -11.79 -22.93 -9.56
CA GLU A 272 -12.44 -21.77 -10.16
C GLU A 272 -11.40 -20.71 -10.51
N ILE A 273 -11.59 -20.03 -11.64
CA ILE A 273 -10.78 -18.89 -12.07
C ILE A 273 -11.71 -17.73 -12.41
N ASP A 274 -11.64 -16.67 -11.60
CA ASP A 274 -12.27 -15.39 -11.87
C ASP A 274 -11.30 -14.51 -12.64
N CYS A 275 -11.41 -14.53 -13.98
CA CYS A 275 -10.54 -13.76 -14.86
C CYS A 275 -10.78 -12.24 -14.82
N LYS A 276 -11.91 -11.78 -14.27
CA LYS A 276 -12.19 -10.35 -14.13
C LYS A 276 -11.41 -9.75 -12.96
N ASN A 277 -11.33 -10.49 -11.86
CA ASN A 277 -10.61 -10.08 -10.65
C ASN A 277 -9.22 -10.72 -10.53
N HIS A 278 -8.85 -11.57 -11.50
CA HIS A 278 -7.61 -12.35 -11.53
C HIS A 278 -7.42 -13.20 -10.26
N ILE A 279 -8.46 -13.93 -9.86
CA ILE A 279 -8.44 -14.80 -8.67
C ILE A 279 -8.54 -16.26 -9.11
N ALA A 280 -7.70 -17.11 -8.53
CA ALA A 280 -7.78 -18.56 -8.64
C ALA A 280 -8.15 -19.15 -7.28
N THR A 281 -9.14 -20.04 -7.27
CA THR A 281 -9.62 -20.74 -6.07
C THR A 281 -9.13 -22.18 -6.08
N PHE A 282 -8.56 -22.63 -4.96
CA PHE A 282 -8.04 -23.97 -4.75
C PHE A 282 -8.71 -24.60 -3.53
N SER A 283 -9.04 -25.89 -3.61
CA SER A 283 -9.50 -26.68 -2.47
C SER A 283 -8.33 -27.47 -1.87
N ILE A 284 -7.95 -27.17 -0.63
CA ILE A 284 -6.80 -27.80 0.03
C ILE A 284 -7.30 -28.76 1.11
N GLY A 285 -6.99 -30.05 0.92
CA GLY A 285 -7.30 -31.11 1.89
C GLY A 285 -6.06 -31.72 2.55
N LYS A 286 -4.93 -31.79 1.86
CA LYS A 286 -3.66 -32.30 2.40
C LYS A 286 -2.61 -31.22 2.24
N ILE A 287 -1.82 -30.98 3.28
CA ILE A 287 -0.76 -29.96 3.30
C ILE A 287 0.57 -30.62 2.95
#